data_AF-A0A419FBL0-F1
#
_entry.id   AF-A0A419FBL0-F1
#
_cell.length_a   1.000
_cell.length_b   1.000
_cell.length_c   1.000
_cell.angle_alpha   90.00
_cell.angle_beta   90.00
_cell.angle_gamma   90.00
#
_symmetry.space_group_name_H-M   'P 1'
#
loop_
_entity.id
_entity.type
_entity.pdbx_description
1 polymer ?
#
loop_
_entity_poly.entity_id
_entity_poly.type
_entity_poly.pdbx_seq_one_letter_code
_entity_poly.pdbx_strand_id
1 'polypeptide(L)'
;MRHLILLPLMALVCAAPAQAQWPTTVRDNLPVSILQGVNEMYPRTLPMVDNRTLVVFGRGDFGVAYQIINPDGSFLFPQPPPVFPSVTMIGVPDVVPDAQGRAYVGAFDDDTFGQRVQRIDSQGNLRWGPGGVIATDSTGDNGGFSICSDSQGGVFVA
;
A
#
# COMPACT_ATOMS: atom_id res chain seq x y z
N MET A 1 17.84 31.65 -53.30
CA MET A 1 16.85 31.73 -52.21
C MET A 1 16.59 30.34 -51.65
N ARG A 2 17.31 29.96 -50.59
CA ARG A 2 17.10 28.82 -49.67
C ARG A 2 18.43 28.64 -48.95
N HIS A 3 18.41 28.19 -47.70
CA HIS A 3 19.56 28.07 -46.79
C HIS A 3 19.95 29.36 -46.05
N LEU A 4 19.10 29.88 -45.17
CA LEU A 4 19.53 30.81 -44.11
C LEU A 4 18.55 30.96 -42.93
N ILE A 5 17.73 29.94 -42.61
CA ILE A 5 16.75 30.02 -41.50
C ILE A 5 16.89 28.87 -40.47
N LEU A 6 17.82 27.92 -40.64
CA LEU A 6 17.91 26.75 -39.75
C LEU A 6 18.81 26.92 -38.50
N LEU A 7 19.56 28.01 -38.38
CA LEU A 7 20.51 28.19 -37.27
C LEU A 7 20.01 28.95 -36.02
N PRO A 8 18.98 29.83 -36.04
CA PRO A 8 18.49 30.42 -34.79
C PRO A 8 17.48 29.52 -34.06
N LEU A 9 16.91 28.51 -34.73
CA LEU A 9 15.90 27.63 -34.11
C LEU A 9 16.50 26.61 -33.14
N MET A 10 17.78 26.26 -33.30
CA MET A 10 18.44 25.24 -32.48
C MET A 10 19.04 25.80 -31.18
N ALA A 11 19.20 27.12 -31.07
CA ALA A 11 19.75 27.79 -29.89
C ALA A 11 18.71 28.08 -28.79
N LEU A 12 17.40 27.98 -29.08
CA LEU A 12 16.35 28.11 -28.06
C LEU A 12 16.04 26.82 -27.30
N VAL A 13 16.61 25.68 -27.72
CA VAL A 13 16.28 24.36 -27.14
C VAL A 13 17.26 23.94 -26.01
N CYS A 14 18.39 24.63 -25.83
CA CYS A 14 19.48 24.13 -24.97
C CYS A 14 19.74 24.90 -23.66
N ALA A 15 18.82 25.76 -23.19
CA ALA A 15 19.05 26.53 -21.96
C ALA A 15 17.86 26.58 -20.99
N ALA A 16 16.97 25.59 -21.02
CA ALA A 16 16.07 25.40 -19.88
C ALA A 16 16.85 24.63 -18.80
N PRO A 17 16.99 25.16 -17.57
CA PRO A 17 17.58 24.37 -16.49
C PRO A 17 16.74 23.11 -16.35
N ALA A 18 17.40 21.95 -16.29
CA ALA A 18 16.75 20.70 -15.90
C ALA A 18 16.42 20.80 -14.39
N GLN A 19 15.38 21.56 -14.07
CA GLN A 19 14.74 21.53 -12.77
C GLN A 19 13.80 20.32 -12.77
N ALA A 20 13.74 19.59 -11.66
CA ALA A 20 12.74 18.56 -11.48
C ALA A 20 11.34 19.19 -11.60
N GLN A 21 10.67 18.94 -12.73
CA GLN A 21 9.31 19.41 -12.98
C GLN A 21 8.32 18.36 -12.46
N TRP A 22 7.86 18.55 -11.22
CA TRP A 22 6.74 17.78 -10.69
C TRP A 22 5.43 18.29 -11.32
N PRO A 23 4.58 17.41 -11.89
CA PRO A 23 3.37 17.81 -12.61
C PRO A 23 2.23 18.25 -11.66
N THR A 24 1.42 19.23 -12.10
CA THR A 24 0.44 19.97 -11.27
C THR A 24 -1.05 19.63 -11.52
N THR A 25 -1.38 18.48 -12.13
CA THR A 25 -2.77 17.98 -12.25
C THR A 25 -2.83 16.44 -12.16
N VAL A 26 -3.57 15.88 -11.16
CA VAL A 26 -3.87 14.44 -10.84
C VAL A 26 -2.67 13.48 -10.69
N ARG A 27 -1.46 13.88 -11.12
CA ARG A 27 -0.19 13.46 -10.51
C ARG A 27 0.13 14.24 -9.22
N ASP A 28 -0.77 15.16 -8.83
CA ASP A 28 -0.77 15.85 -7.54
C ASP A 28 -1.23 14.90 -6.45
N ASN A 29 -0.34 14.58 -5.50
CA ASN A 29 -0.58 13.94 -4.20
C ASN A 29 -2.04 13.61 -3.83
N LEU A 30 -2.66 12.65 -4.51
CA LEU A 30 -4.00 12.18 -4.16
C LEU A 30 -3.92 11.50 -2.80
N PRO A 31 -4.59 12.04 -1.77
CA PRO A 31 -4.53 11.43 -0.45
C PRO A 31 -5.24 10.07 -0.50
N VAL A 32 -4.55 9.03 -0.05
CA VAL A 32 -5.10 7.66 0.03
C VAL A 32 -6.29 7.59 1.00
N SER A 33 -6.32 8.52 1.96
CA SER A 33 -7.36 8.72 2.97
C SER A 33 -7.37 10.18 3.42
N ILE A 34 -8.55 10.69 3.79
CA ILE A 34 -8.78 12.12 4.15
C ILE A 34 -9.48 12.29 5.50
N LEU A 35 -9.38 11.28 6.37
CA LEU A 35 -10.08 11.29 7.65
C LEU A 35 -9.46 12.29 8.62
N GLN A 36 -10.31 13.17 9.17
CA GLN A 36 -9.86 14.16 10.14
C GLN A 36 -9.76 13.57 11.54
N GLY A 37 -8.71 13.96 12.27
CA GLY A 37 -8.51 13.55 13.67
C GLY A 37 -8.02 12.11 13.87
N VAL A 38 -7.71 11.39 12.78
CA VAL A 38 -7.15 10.05 12.82
C VAL A 38 -5.69 10.11 12.38
N ASN A 39 -4.80 9.50 13.17
CA ASN A 39 -3.41 9.34 12.77
C ASN A 39 -3.29 8.13 11.83
N GLU A 40 -2.75 8.35 10.64
CA GLU A 40 -2.51 7.31 9.64
C GLU A 40 -1.01 7.26 9.34
N MET A 41 -0.42 6.07 9.41
CA MET A 41 1.03 5.91 9.54
C MET A 41 1.55 4.64 8.84
N TYR A 42 2.87 4.55 8.67
CA TYR A 42 3.56 3.36 8.15
C TYR A 42 2.95 2.76 6.86
N PRO A 43 2.71 3.56 5.80
CA PRO A 43 2.17 3.00 4.57
C PRO A 43 3.15 2.02 3.92
N ARG A 44 2.58 0.98 3.32
CA ARG A 44 3.22 0.00 2.46
C ARG A 44 2.41 -0.09 1.17
N THR A 45 3.08 -0.36 0.06
CA THR A 45 2.42 -0.47 -1.24
C THR A 45 2.80 -1.76 -1.93
N LEU A 46 1.84 -2.33 -2.65
CA LEU A 46 2.02 -3.56 -3.41
C LEU A 46 1.32 -3.41 -4.77
N PRO A 47 2.00 -3.68 -5.90
CA PRO A 47 1.32 -3.82 -7.17
C PRO A 47 0.40 -5.05 -7.14
N MET A 48 -0.83 -4.89 -7.64
CA MET A 48 -1.80 -5.96 -7.82
C MET A 48 -1.96 -6.27 -9.32
N VAL A 49 -2.76 -7.31 -9.62
CA VAL A 49 -3.23 -7.55 -11.00
C VAL A 49 -3.98 -6.34 -11.57
N ASP A 50 -4.09 -6.29 -12.91
CA ASP A 50 -4.76 -5.23 -13.66
C ASP A 50 -4.14 -3.83 -13.47
N ASN A 51 -2.86 -3.77 -13.13
CA ASN A 51 -2.10 -2.53 -12.89
C ASN A 51 -2.67 -1.67 -11.76
N ARG A 52 -3.33 -2.31 -10.79
CA ARG A 52 -3.83 -1.68 -9.57
C ARG A 52 -2.77 -1.65 -8.49
N THR A 53 -2.92 -0.75 -7.53
CA THR A 53 -2.01 -0.62 -6.39
C THR A 53 -2.77 -0.83 -5.10
N LEU A 54 -2.34 -1.80 -4.29
CA LEU A 54 -2.76 -1.92 -2.90
C LEU A 54 -1.90 -0.97 -2.05
N VAL A 55 -2.54 -0.19 -1.20
CA VAL A 55 -1.89 0.55 -0.13
C VAL A 55 -2.41 0.00 1.20
N VAL A 56 -1.50 -0.41 2.07
CA VAL A 56 -1.81 -0.87 3.43
C VAL A 56 -1.12 0.07 4.40
N PHE A 57 -1.81 0.50 5.45
CA PHE A 57 -1.28 1.50 6.37
C PHE A 57 -1.89 1.36 7.76
N GLY A 58 -1.15 1.85 8.74
CA GLY A 58 -1.56 1.97 10.13
C GLY A 58 -2.59 3.07 10.34
N ARG A 59 -3.46 2.84 11.31
CA ARG A 59 -4.56 3.69 11.73
C ARG A 59 -4.67 3.69 13.24
N GLY A 60 -4.65 4.89 13.83
CA GLY A 60 -4.60 5.05 15.29
C GLY A 60 -5.87 4.64 16.04
N ASP A 61 -6.98 4.37 15.34
CA ASP A 61 -8.26 4.03 15.96
C ASP A 61 -8.59 2.53 15.96
N PHE A 62 -8.15 1.76 14.95
CA PHE A 62 -8.40 0.31 14.89
C PHE A 62 -7.22 -0.54 14.41
N GLY A 63 -6.08 0.07 14.10
CA GLY A 63 -4.86 -0.65 13.76
C GLY A 63 -4.50 -0.60 12.28
N VAL A 64 -4.97 -1.53 11.45
CA VAL A 64 -4.49 -1.64 10.06
C VAL A 64 -5.63 -1.52 9.06
N ALA A 65 -5.48 -0.61 8.09
CA ALA A 65 -6.41 -0.37 7.00
C ALA A 65 -5.76 -0.56 5.62
N TYR A 66 -6.59 -0.61 4.58
CA TYR A 66 -6.10 -0.71 3.22
C TYR A 66 -6.98 0.04 2.21
N GLN A 67 -6.40 0.39 1.07
CA GLN A 67 -7.07 0.99 -0.08
C GLN A 67 -6.53 0.34 -1.36
N ILE A 68 -7.36 0.15 -2.37
CA ILE A 68 -6.93 -0.27 -3.70
C ILE A 68 -7.15 0.89 -4.66
N ILE A 69 -6.10 1.25 -5.38
CA ILE A 69 -6.08 2.35 -6.34
C ILE A 69 -6.08 1.75 -7.74
N ASN A 70 -7.04 2.16 -8.57
CA ASN A 70 -7.16 1.79 -9.96
C ASN A 70 -6.10 2.51 -10.82
N PRO A 71 -5.83 2.03 -12.06
CA PRO A 71 -4.82 2.65 -12.93
C PRO A 71 -5.14 4.10 -13.30
N ASP A 72 -6.41 4.49 -13.24
CA ASP A 72 -6.89 5.85 -13.47
C ASP A 72 -6.82 6.75 -12.22
N GLY A 73 -6.33 6.23 -11.10
CA GLY A 73 -6.23 6.92 -9.81
C GLY A 73 -7.51 6.87 -8.96
N SER A 74 -8.58 6.24 -9.42
CA SER A 74 -9.81 6.08 -8.63
C SER A 74 -9.63 5.05 -7.51
N PHE A 75 -10.32 5.24 -6.40
CA PHE A 75 -10.28 4.33 -5.26
C PHE A 75 -11.35 3.25 -5.36
N LEU A 76 -11.01 2.03 -4.97
CA LEU A 76 -11.96 0.92 -4.90
C LEU A 76 -12.96 1.12 -3.76
N PHE A 77 -12.50 1.63 -2.62
CA PHE A 77 -13.35 1.88 -1.46
C PHE A 77 -13.54 3.39 -1.24
N PRO A 78 -14.77 3.85 -0.95
CA PRO A 78 -15.01 5.26 -0.59
C PRO A 78 -14.23 5.71 0.63
N GLN A 79 -13.99 4.79 1.58
CA GLN A 79 -13.13 4.96 2.74
C GLN A 79 -12.35 3.66 2.98
N PRO A 80 -11.07 3.73 3.39
CA PRO A 80 -10.25 2.55 3.64
C PRO A 80 -10.83 1.65 4.75
N PRO A 81 -11.25 0.41 4.44
CA PRO A 81 -11.72 -0.53 5.46
C PRO A 81 -10.57 -1.13 6.29
N PRO A 82 -10.87 -1.71 7.47
CA PRO A 82 -9.90 -2.47 8.25
C PRO A 82 -9.47 -3.77 7.55
N VAL A 83 -8.20 -4.13 7.69
CA VAL A 83 -7.67 -5.45 7.30
C VAL A 83 -8.14 -6.54 8.27
N PHE A 84 -8.30 -6.18 9.55
CA PHE A 84 -8.74 -7.10 10.61
C PHE A 84 -10.00 -6.55 11.32
N PRO A 85 -11.21 -6.66 10.72
CA PRO A 85 -12.42 -6.05 11.25
C PRO A 85 -12.84 -6.43 12.68
N SER A 86 -12.40 -7.58 13.21
CA SER A 86 -12.86 -8.08 14.52
C SER A 86 -11.82 -8.04 15.64
N VAL A 87 -10.64 -7.47 15.41
CA VAL A 87 -9.56 -7.37 16.40
C VAL A 87 -8.75 -6.10 16.16
N THR A 88 -8.40 -5.40 17.25
CA THR A 88 -7.58 -4.19 17.20
C THR A 88 -6.13 -4.58 17.01
N MET A 89 -5.49 -4.02 15.99
CA MET A 89 -4.08 -4.28 15.70
C MET A 89 -3.21 -3.10 16.09
N ILE A 90 -1.93 -3.35 16.30
CA ILE A 90 -0.91 -2.31 16.26
C ILE A 90 -0.76 -1.86 14.80
N GLY A 91 -0.77 -0.54 14.56
CA GLY A 91 -0.76 0.05 13.22
C GLY A 91 0.56 0.00 12.47
N VAL A 92 1.35 -1.07 12.59
CA VAL A 92 2.63 -1.24 11.89
C VAL A 92 2.54 -2.47 10.97
N PRO A 93 1.91 -2.34 9.78
CA PRO A 93 1.70 -3.48 8.90
C PRO A 93 2.94 -3.83 8.07
N ASP A 94 3.03 -5.10 7.68
CA ASP A 94 3.85 -5.57 6.57
C ASP A 94 2.97 -6.23 5.50
N VAL A 95 3.39 -6.17 4.23
CA VAL A 95 2.60 -6.68 3.10
C VAL A 95 3.49 -7.29 2.02
N VAL A 96 3.08 -8.46 1.52
CA VAL A 96 3.77 -9.19 0.44
C VAL A 96 2.79 -9.74 -0.58
N PRO A 97 3.23 -9.91 -1.84
CA PRO A 97 2.36 -10.44 -2.88
C PRO A 97 2.18 -11.94 -2.70
N ASP A 98 1.05 -12.43 -3.16
CA ASP A 98 0.94 -13.84 -3.53
C ASP A 98 1.23 -14.04 -5.03
N ALA A 99 1.42 -15.31 -5.43
CA ALA A 99 1.78 -15.67 -6.79
C ALA A 99 0.70 -15.34 -7.85
N GLN A 100 -0.48 -14.84 -7.44
CA GLN A 100 -1.61 -14.53 -8.30
C GLN A 100 -1.98 -13.04 -8.23
N GLY A 101 -1.09 -12.19 -7.70
CA GLY A 101 -1.28 -10.74 -7.57
C GLY A 101 -2.38 -10.34 -6.58
N ARG A 102 -2.61 -11.20 -5.58
CA ARG A 102 -3.31 -10.91 -4.33
C ARG A 102 -2.26 -10.57 -3.26
N ALA A 103 -2.68 -10.32 -2.02
CA ALA A 103 -1.76 -9.89 -0.96
C ALA A 103 -1.91 -10.68 0.33
N TYR A 104 -0.80 -10.87 1.03
CA TYR A 104 -0.75 -11.20 2.45
C TYR A 104 -0.39 -9.95 3.23
N VAL A 105 -1.18 -9.62 4.24
CA VAL A 105 -0.95 -8.50 5.14
C VAL A 105 -0.78 -9.05 6.53
N GLY A 106 0.23 -8.60 7.25
CA GLY A 106 0.46 -9.01 8.61
C GLY A 106 0.64 -7.85 9.56
N ALA A 107 0.26 -8.07 10.82
CA ALA A 107 0.30 -7.08 11.87
C ALA A 107 0.31 -7.74 13.26
N PHE A 108 0.68 -6.97 14.27
CA PHE A 108 0.57 -7.40 15.67
C PHE A 108 -0.84 -7.16 16.21
N ASP A 109 -1.31 -8.12 16.98
CA ASP A 109 -2.52 -8.05 17.77
C ASP A 109 -2.25 -7.24 19.05
N ASP A 110 -3.01 -6.16 19.26
CA ASP A 110 -2.79 -5.22 20.38
C ASP A 110 -3.18 -5.83 21.73
N ASP A 111 -4.15 -6.75 21.74
CA ASP A 111 -4.67 -7.36 22.97
C ASP A 111 -3.76 -8.50 23.45
N THR A 112 -3.24 -9.30 22.51
CA THR A 112 -2.49 -10.53 22.81
C THR A 112 -0.99 -10.40 22.61
N PHE A 113 -0.52 -9.34 21.95
CA PHE A 113 0.84 -9.23 21.41
C PHE A 113 1.22 -10.40 20.48
N GLY A 114 0.24 -11.14 19.96
CA GLY A 114 0.42 -12.16 18.94
C GLY A 114 0.60 -11.55 17.56
N GLN A 115 0.98 -12.37 16.59
CA GLN A 115 1.07 -11.93 15.19
C GLN A 115 -0.06 -12.55 14.38
N ARG A 116 -0.68 -11.73 13.53
CA ARG A 116 -1.76 -12.18 12.64
C ARG A 116 -1.44 -11.87 11.21
N VAL A 117 -2.00 -12.71 10.33
CA VAL A 117 -1.93 -12.50 8.88
C VAL A 117 -3.34 -12.54 8.31
N GLN A 118 -3.59 -11.71 7.31
CA GLN A 118 -4.80 -11.66 6.50
C GLN A 118 -4.42 -11.84 5.04
N ARG A 119 -5.32 -12.44 4.26
CA ARG A 119 -5.19 -12.51 2.81
C ARG A 119 -6.25 -11.65 2.15
N ILE A 120 -5.84 -10.79 1.22
CA ILE A 120 -6.72 -9.90 0.45
C ILE A 120 -6.67 -10.36 -1.00
N ASP A 121 -7.81 -10.70 -1.61
CA ASP A 121 -7.85 -11.04 -3.04
C ASP A 121 -7.77 -9.81 -3.95
N SER A 122 -7.70 -10.04 -5.27
CA SER A 122 -7.58 -8.95 -6.24
C SER A 122 -8.82 -8.07 -6.29
N GLN A 123 -9.98 -8.53 -5.82
CA GLN A 123 -11.20 -7.73 -5.72
C GLN A 123 -11.28 -6.96 -4.40
N GLY A 124 -10.27 -7.08 -3.53
CA GLY A 124 -10.23 -6.43 -2.23
C GLY A 124 -11.01 -7.17 -1.14
N ASN A 125 -11.39 -8.44 -1.35
CA ASN A 125 -12.06 -9.21 -0.30
C ASN A 125 -11.05 -9.84 0.65
N LEU A 126 -11.39 -9.83 1.95
CA LEU A 126 -10.69 -10.61 2.96
C LEU A 126 -11.00 -12.11 2.75
N ARG A 127 -9.96 -12.93 2.65
CA ARG A 127 -10.08 -14.37 2.33
C ARG A 127 -10.00 -15.27 3.54
N TRP A 128 -9.51 -14.76 4.66
CA TRP A 128 -9.70 -15.39 5.95
C TRP A 128 -10.75 -14.62 6.75
N GLY A 129 -11.18 -15.21 7.87
CA GLY A 129 -12.18 -14.59 8.73
C GLY A 129 -11.78 -13.17 9.17
N PRO A 130 -12.71 -12.42 9.79
CA PRO A 130 -12.50 -11.00 10.12
C PRO A 130 -11.34 -10.76 11.10
N GLY A 131 -10.84 -11.79 11.79
CA GLY A 131 -9.64 -11.72 12.63
C GLY A 131 -8.37 -12.27 11.98
N GLY A 132 -8.40 -12.59 10.70
CA GLY A 132 -7.27 -13.25 10.01
C GLY A 132 -6.94 -14.62 10.60
N VAL A 133 -5.69 -15.04 10.39
CA VAL A 133 -5.09 -16.24 10.97
C VAL A 133 -4.04 -15.81 12.00
N ILE A 134 -4.00 -16.48 13.15
CA ILE A 134 -2.95 -16.30 14.15
C ILE A 134 -1.72 -17.06 13.67
N ALA A 135 -0.62 -16.33 13.42
CA ALA A 135 0.67 -16.92 13.06
C ALA A 135 1.46 -17.34 14.31
N THR A 136 1.38 -16.54 15.37
CA THR A 136 1.86 -16.90 16.71
C THR A 136 0.97 -16.25 17.77
N ASP A 137 0.72 -16.99 18.85
CA ASP A 137 0.05 -16.54 20.07
C ASP A 137 1.05 -16.38 21.24
N SER A 138 2.35 -16.41 20.96
CA SER A 138 3.39 -16.23 21.97
C SER A 138 3.34 -14.82 22.56
N THR A 139 2.71 -14.70 23.72
CA THR A 139 2.59 -13.45 24.45
C THR A 139 3.97 -12.98 24.92
N GLY A 140 4.35 -11.74 24.60
CA GLY A 140 5.46 -11.04 25.27
C GLY A 140 6.76 -10.88 24.48
N ASP A 141 6.82 -11.32 23.22
CA ASP A 141 7.95 -10.98 22.33
C ASP A 141 7.49 -9.96 21.28
N ASN A 142 7.79 -8.69 21.52
CA ASN A 142 7.59 -7.58 20.57
C ASN A 142 8.73 -7.52 19.53
N GLY A 143 9.48 -8.62 19.35
CA GLY A 143 10.50 -8.76 18.32
C GLY A 143 9.89 -8.51 16.94
N GLY A 144 10.60 -7.73 16.11
CA GLY A 144 10.05 -7.17 14.86
C GLY A 144 9.34 -8.19 13.98
N PHE A 145 8.18 -7.79 13.45
CA PHE A 145 7.37 -8.59 12.54
C PHE A 145 7.87 -8.46 11.10
N SER A 146 8.05 -9.58 10.41
CA SER A 146 8.25 -9.58 8.96
C SER A 146 7.55 -10.76 8.31
N ILE A 147 7.05 -10.53 7.09
CA ILE A 147 6.51 -11.59 6.26
C ILE A 147 7.23 -11.66 4.91
N CYS A 148 7.34 -12.86 4.36
CA CYS A 148 7.85 -13.05 3.00
C CYS A 148 7.06 -14.10 2.24
N SER A 149 6.85 -13.86 0.94
CA SER A 149 6.13 -14.79 0.07
C SER A 149 6.94 -16.07 -0.13
N ASP A 150 6.28 -17.23 -0.12
CA ASP A 150 6.94 -18.52 -0.40
C ASP A 150 7.06 -18.84 -1.90
N SER A 151 6.57 -17.93 -2.77
CA SER A 151 6.48 -18.07 -4.23
C SER A 151 5.62 -19.25 -4.74
N GLN A 152 4.98 -20.01 -3.85
CA GLN A 152 4.06 -21.12 -4.14
C GLN A 152 2.61 -20.79 -3.75
N GLY A 153 2.39 -19.59 -3.22
CA GLY A 153 1.08 -19.06 -2.88
C GLY A 153 0.77 -19.09 -1.38
N GLY A 154 1.77 -19.33 -0.53
CA GLY A 154 1.76 -19.12 0.92
C GLY A 154 2.70 -18.00 1.36
N VAL A 155 3.00 -17.95 2.66
CA VAL A 155 3.74 -16.87 3.32
C VAL A 155 4.52 -17.43 4.53
N PHE A 156 5.76 -16.98 4.71
CA PHE A 156 6.53 -17.17 5.94
C PHE A 156 6.38 -15.95 6.84
N VAL A 157 6.40 -16.19 8.15
CA VAL A 157 6.27 -15.18 9.20
C VAL A 157 7.43 -15.35 10.18
N ALA A 158 8.06 -14.24 10.58
CA ALA A 158 9.16 -14.19 11.54
C ALA A 158 8.97 -13.05 12.53
#